data_AF-A0A3A9A105-F1
#
_entry.id   AF-A0A3A9A105-F1
#
_cell.length_a   1.000
_cell.length_b   1.000
_cell.length_c   1.000
_cell.angle_alpha   90.00
_cell.angle_beta   90.00
_cell.angle_gamma   90.00
#
_symmetry.space_group_name_H-M   'P 1'
#
loop_
_entity.id
_entity.type
_entity.pdbx_description
1 polymer ?
#
loop_
_entity_poly.entity_id
_entity_poly.type
_entity_poly.pdbx_seq_one_letter_code
_entity_poly.pdbx_strand_id
1 'polypeptide(L)'
;MRNFYIRLALSNVKKNKPVYYPFFLTNILSVMIFFCMASIQNQTIIATLPGSYIFVQFLKVGVVMTGIFAGVFLLYTNGLLIRQRKKELGLYTIFGLEKKHIAKVLILESMLLTTAGLVAGIVLGIVLGKLFFLVLLKLLHLDSGLTFQFLTEALVQTGICFIVIGVFILFYNLFSVMKAKPVELLYAAHKGDNYHPFVGLKAFLGILCIGGAYALILTTPSPIDIIGRVFPIALLILVGTLFFFSSCSVVLLQALKKNDSYYYKPENFISVSGLIYRLKQNAKGLSNICILSTVVMVIATTTLALYVGQKEMISFRFPMETKISVSDIADGQPALPQFVHKTAEQYDMEISREADYNVTYISGVYKDNTISVYQPDIYPPDMTCGIYLITWEDYSRMEEGAEPLEADEVFVFSSSKDLGVSEISFDSLKYRVKAELSELAIQ
;
A
#
# COMPACT_ATOMS: atom_id res chain seq x y z
N MET A 1 39.44 -27.88 5.64
CA MET A 1 39.04 -26.98 4.52
C MET A 1 37.87 -26.03 4.82
N ARG A 2 36.85 -26.38 5.64
CA ARG A 2 35.69 -25.50 5.95
C ARG A 2 36.08 -24.14 6.58
N ASN A 3 37.06 -24.11 7.48
CA ASN A 3 37.51 -22.89 8.14
C ASN A 3 38.22 -21.89 7.22
N PHE A 4 38.76 -22.35 6.08
CA PHE A 4 39.45 -21.47 5.13
C PHE A 4 38.45 -20.51 4.46
N TYR A 5 37.32 -21.03 3.97
CA TYR A 5 36.29 -20.22 3.31
C TYR A 5 35.62 -19.21 4.24
N ILE A 6 35.40 -19.60 5.51
CA ILE A 6 34.82 -18.70 6.53
C ILE A 6 35.80 -17.57 6.88
N ARG A 7 37.09 -17.90 7.09
CA ARG A 7 38.12 -16.88 7.36
C ARG A 7 38.31 -15.94 6.17
N LEU A 8 38.25 -16.47 4.94
CA LEU A 8 38.34 -15.67 3.72
C LEU A 8 37.14 -14.71 3.59
N ALA A 9 35.91 -15.19 3.79
CA ALA A 9 34.70 -14.39 3.78
C ALA A 9 34.74 -13.25 4.83
N LEU A 10 35.10 -13.57 6.07
CA LEU A 10 35.26 -12.59 7.15
C LEU A 10 36.34 -11.54 6.83
N SER A 11 37.48 -11.98 6.30
CA SER A 11 38.55 -11.07 5.87
C SER A 11 38.08 -10.15 4.75
N ASN A 12 37.34 -10.66 3.76
CA ASN A 12 36.82 -9.88 2.64
C ASN A 12 35.83 -8.81 3.11
N VAL A 13 34.88 -9.16 3.97
CA VAL A 13 33.92 -8.19 4.55
C VAL A 13 34.64 -7.11 5.36
N LYS A 14 35.66 -7.49 6.15
CA LYS A 14 36.41 -6.54 6.98
C LYS A 14 37.34 -5.62 6.17
N LYS A 15 37.94 -6.11 5.08
CA LYS A 15 38.89 -5.36 4.25
C LYS A 15 38.21 -4.48 3.20
N ASN A 16 37.07 -4.90 2.64
CA ASN A 16 36.34 -4.18 1.59
C ASN A 16 35.09 -3.46 2.10
N LYS A 17 35.12 -2.91 3.33
CA LYS A 17 33.97 -2.25 3.97
C LYS A 17 33.17 -1.28 3.08
N PRO A 18 33.79 -0.41 2.25
CA PRO A 18 33.02 0.56 1.44
C PRO A 18 32.06 -0.10 0.46
N VAL A 19 32.37 -1.32 0.00
CA VAL A 19 31.54 -2.08 -0.95
C VAL A 19 30.43 -2.86 -0.21
N TYR A 20 30.70 -3.32 1.01
CA TYR A 20 29.78 -4.11 1.81
C TYR A 20 28.80 -3.29 2.65
N TYR A 21 29.20 -2.08 3.04
CA TYR A 21 28.43 -1.22 3.93
C TYR A 21 27.02 -0.88 3.40
N PRO A 22 26.81 -0.51 2.11
CA PRO A 22 25.48 -0.20 1.61
C PRO A 22 24.51 -1.40 1.72
N PHE A 23 24.95 -2.60 1.35
CA PHE A 23 24.13 -3.81 1.46
C PHE A 23 23.79 -4.13 2.92
N PHE A 24 24.77 -4.06 3.81
CA PHE A 24 24.57 -4.34 5.23
C PHE A 24 23.62 -3.34 5.89
N LEU A 25 23.77 -2.05 5.58
CA LEU A 25 22.90 -0.98 6.08
C LEU A 25 21.47 -1.14 5.57
N THR A 26 21.28 -1.40 4.27
CA THR A 26 19.96 -1.67 3.70
C THR A 26 19.31 -2.87 4.39
N ASN A 27 20.06 -3.95 4.64
CA ASN A 27 19.53 -5.12 5.33
C ASN A 27 19.07 -4.81 6.76
N ILE A 28 19.89 -4.11 7.54
CA ILE A 28 19.53 -3.70 8.90
C ILE A 28 18.24 -2.86 8.90
N LEU A 29 18.18 -1.84 8.05
CA LEU A 29 17.04 -0.92 8.00
C LEU A 29 15.77 -1.63 7.52
N SER A 30 15.87 -2.50 6.51
CA SER A 30 14.73 -3.29 6.03
C SER A 30 14.18 -4.21 7.12
N VAL A 31 15.06 -4.92 7.84
CA VAL A 31 14.66 -5.80 8.95
C VAL A 31 14.01 -4.99 10.07
N MET A 32 14.62 -3.86 10.44
CA MET A 32 14.12 -2.99 11.50
C MET A 32 12.71 -2.48 11.18
N ILE A 33 12.50 -1.91 9.99
CA ILE A 33 11.18 -1.37 9.59
C ILE A 33 10.14 -2.48 9.54
N PHE A 34 10.49 -3.63 8.96
CA PHE A 34 9.58 -4.78 8.91
C PHE A 34 9.21 -5.28 10.31
N PHE A 35 10.19 -5.42 11.21
CA PHE A 35 9.97 -5.86 12.58
C PHE A 35 9.10 -4.86 13.35
N CYS A 36 9.33 -3.55 13.20
CA CYS A 36 8.48 -2.52 13.80
C CYS A 36 7.02 -2.65 13.33
N MET A 37 6.81 -2.79 12.02
CA MET A 37 5.47 -2.92 11.44
C MET A 37 4.77 -4.20 11.91
N ALA A 38 5.48 -5.34 11.90
CA ALA A 38 4.97 -6.61 12.39
C ALA A 38 4.68 -6.61 13.90
N SER A 39 5.48 -5.88 14.69
CA SER A 39 5.26 -5.74 16.14
C SER A 39 4.02 -4.93 16.45
N ILE A 40 3.81 -3.83 15.74
CA ILE A 40 2.59 -3.00 15.87
C ILE A 40 1.37 -3.85 15.49
N GLN A 41 1.39 -4.54 14.35
CA GLN A 41 0.26 -5.35 13.86
C GLN A 41 -0.26 -6.38 14.89
N ASN A 42 0.62 -7.03 15.65
CA ASN A 42 0.24 -8.12 16.55
C ASN A 42 -0.11 -7.64 17.98
N GLN A 43 -0.10 -6.33 18.25
CA GLN A 43 -0.42 -5.81 19.58
C GLN A 43 -1.93 -5.92 19.88
N THR A 44 -2.27 -6.53 21.02
CA THR A 44 -3.67 -6.78 21.44
C THR A 44 -4.51 -5.50 21.58
N ILE A 45 -3.90 -4.41 22.06
CA ILE A 45 -4.55 -3.10 22.20
C ILE A 45 -5.15 -2.61 20.88
N ILE A 46 -4.48 -2.91 19.76
CA ILE A 46 -4.94 -2.47 18.45
C ILE A 46 -6.23 -3.19 18.07
N ALA A 47 -6.39 -4.45 18.47
CA ALA A 47 -7.61 -5.22 18.22
C ALA A 47 -8.81 -4.75 19.05
N THR A 48 -8.58 -4.09 20.19
CA THR A 48 -9.65 -3.62 21.10
C THR A 48 -10.21 -2.24 20.75
N LEU A 49 -9.62 -1.52 19.79
CA LEU A 49 -10.08 -0.18 19.41
C LEU A 49 -11.41 -0.22 18.60
N PRO A 50 -12.29 0.79 18.73
CA PRO A 50 -13.43 0.93 17.83
C PRO A 50 -12.98 0.99 16.37
N GLY A 51 -13.56 0.16 15.50
CA GLY A 51 -13.12 0.05 14.10
C GLY A 51 -11.78 -0.69 13.89
N SER A 52 -11.28 -1.39 14.91
CA SER A 52 -10.00 -2.13 14.87
C SER A 52 -9.89 -3.10 13.70
N TYR A 53 -10.99 -3.72 13.27
CA TYR A 53 -10.98 -4.69 12.17
C TYR A 53 -10.37 -4.10 10.90
N ILE A 54 -10.86 -2.94 10.44
CA ILE A 54 -10.37 -2.28 9.23
C ILE A 54 -8.91 -1.86 9.44
N PHE A 55 -8.60 -1.27 10.60
CA PHE A 55 -7.26 -0.81 10.92
C PHE A 55 -6.20 -1.94 10.93
N VAL A 56 -6.53 -3.10 11.52
CA VAL A 56 -5.68 -4.30 11.52
C VAL A 56 -5.47 -4.84 10.10
N GLN A 57 -6.50 -4.80 9.24
CA GLN A 57 -6.34 -5.22 7.84
C GLN A 57 -5.37 -4.29 7.08
N PHE A 58 -5.44 -2.98 7.29
CA PHE A 58 -4.47 -2.04 6.72
C PHE A 58 -3.04 -2.30 7.20
N LEU A 59 -2.86 -2.58 8.50
CA LEU A 59 -1.54 -2.95 9.05
C LEU A 59 -1.01 -4.23 8.41
N LYS A 60 -1.85 -5.26 8.23
CA LYS A 60 -1.47 -6.52 7.55
C LYS A 60 -1.00 -6.28 6.12
N VAL A 61 -1.74 -5.49 5.34
CA VAL A 61 -1.33 -5.10 3.99
C VAL A 61 0.01 -4.36 4.03
N GLY A 62 0.19 -3.44 4.99
CA GLY A 62 1.43 -2.71 5.19
C GLY A 62 2.64 -3.60 5.50
N VAL A 63 2.48 -4.64 6.32
CA VAL A 63 3.55 -5.61 6.60
C VAL A 63 3.93 -6.39 5.34
N VAL A 64 2.94 -6.85 4.57
CA VAL A 64 3.17 -7.56 3.30
C VAL A 64 3.91 -6.67 2.29
N MET A 65 3.46 -5.41 2.13
CA MET A 65 4.11 -4.43 1.25
C MET A 65 5.56 -4.17 1.66
N THR A 66 5.80 -3.99 2.96
CA THR A 66 7.15 -3.76 3.49
C THR A 66 8.07 -4.93 3.17
N GLY A 67 7.59 -6.17 3.28
CA GLY A 67 8.34 -7.37 2.91
C GLY A 67 8.70 -7.43 1.41
N ILE A 68 7.76 -7.08 0.53
CA ILE A 68 8.00 -7.01 -0.92
C ILE A 68 9.08 -5.96 -1.23
N PHE A 69 8.95 -4.75 -0.71
CA PHE A 69 9.93 -3.68 -0.95
C PHE A 69 11.30 -4.04 -0.38
N ALA A 70 11.35 -4.61 0.83
CA ALA A 70 12.58 -5.13 1.41
C ALA A 70 13.27 -6.15 0.48
N GLY A 71 12.51 -7.10 -0.08
CA GLY A 71 13.01 -8.08 -1.04
C GLY A 71 13.61 -7.43 -2.29
N VAL A 72 12.93 -6.46 -2.89
CA VAL A 72 13.41 -5.75 -4.10
C VAL A 72 14.68 -4.96 -3.80
N PHE A 73 14.71 -4.19 -2.71
CA PHE A 73 15.89 -3.42 -2.33
C PHE A 73 17.08 -4.31 -1.99
N LEU A 74 16.86 -5.42 -1.28
CA LEU A 74 17.91 -6.37 -0.93
C LEU A 74 18.48 -7.09 -2.15
N LEU A 75 17.62 -7.54 -3.07
CA LEU A 75 18.08 -8.16 -4.33
C LEU A 75 18.88 -7.17 -5.18
N TYR A 76 18.46 -5.91 -5.23
CA TYR A 76 19.18 -4.87 -5.93
C TYR A 76 20.54 -4.55 -5.33
N THR A 77 20.58 -4.28 -4.03
CA THR A 77 21.82 -3.93 -3.33
C THR A 77 22.81 -5.08 -3.35
N ASN A 78 22.34 -6.34 -3.27
CA ASN A 78 23.17 -7.51 -3.51
C ASN A 78 23.71 -7.57 -4.96
N GLY A 79 22.88 -7.28 -5.96
CA GLY A 79 23.33 -7.17 -7.36
C GLY A 79 24.38 -6.06 -7.58
N LEU A 80 24.23 -4.92 -6.88
CA LEU A 80 25.21 -3.84 -6.87
C LEU A 80 26.53 -4.29 -6.25
N LEU A 81 26.47 -5.01 -5.12
CA LEU A 81 27.63 -5.57 -4.42
C LEU A 81 28.42 -6.53 -5.33
N ILE A 82 27.74 -7.47 -6.00
CA ILE A 82 28.38 -8.37 -6.96
C ILE A 82 29.00 -7.57 -8.11
N ARG A 83 28.29 -6.56 -8.65
CA ARG A 83 28.77 -5.75 -9.78
C ARG A 83 30.05 -4.99 -9.42
N GLN A 84 30.14 -4.43 -8.22
CA GLN A 84 31.34 -3.73 -7.74
C GLN A 84 32.51 -4.70 -7.49
N ARG A 85 32.23 -5.97 -7.18
CA ARG A 85 33.24 -7.01 -6.92
C ARG A 85 33.63 -7.86 -8.13
N LYS A 86 33.11 -7.56 -9.33
CA LYS A 86 33.42 -8.35 -10.54
C LYS A 86 34.93 -8.47 -10.83
N LYS A 87 35.72 -7.42 -10.57
CA LYS A 87 37.18 -7.43 -10.75
C LYS A 87 37.88 -8.40 -9.77
N GLU A 88 37.45 -8.39 -8.51
CA GLU A 88 37.94 -9.29 -7.44
C GLU A 88 37.61 -10.76 -7.79
N LEU A 89 36.38 -11.02 -8.22
CA LEU A 89 35.94 -12.36 -8.63
C LEU A 89 36.66 -12.86 -9.88
N GLY A 90 36.99 -11.96 -10.82
CA GLY A 90 37.81 -12.26 -12.00
C GLY A 90 39.25 -12.65 -11.63
N LEU A 91 39.87 -11.93 -10.69
CA LEU A 91 41.21 -12.25 -10.17
C LEU A 91 41.26 -13.64 -9.54
N TYR A 92 40.26 -14.02 -8.73
CA TYR A 92 40.17 -15.37 -8.17
C TYR A 92 40.18 -16.46 -9.24
N THR A 93 39.54 -16.20 -10.38
CA THR A 93 39.52 -17.15 -11.50
C THR A 93 40.89 -17.27 -12.16
N ILE A 94 41.65 -16.17 -12.28
CA ILE A 94 43.04 -16.17 -12.79
C ILE A 94 43.98 -16.93 -11.85
N PHE A 95 43.78 -16.81 -10.53
CA PHE A 95 44.55 -17.55 -9.52
C PHE A 95 44.16 -19.05 -9.42
N GLY A 96 43.33 -19.57 -10.33
CA GLY A 96 42.99 -20.99 -10.42
C GLY A 96 41.84 -21.45 -9.54
N LEU A 97 41.09 -20.54 -8.90
CA LEU A 97 39.88 -20.94 -8.16
C LEU A 97 38.75 -21.33 -9.13
N GLU A 98 38.27 -22.56 -9.01
CA GLU A 98 37.06 -22.98 -9.72
C GLU A 98 35.83 -22.13 -9.34
N LYS A 99 34.90 -22.00 -10.28
CA LYS A 99 33.61 -21.31 -10.08
C LYS A 99 32.83 -21.81 -8.85
N LYS A 100 32.95 -23.10 -8.51
CA LYS A 100 32.31 -23.71 -7.33
C LYS A 100 32.87 -23.13 -6.02
N HIS A 101 34.16 -22.86 -5.96
CA HIS A 101 34.81 -22.26 -4.79
C HIS A 101 34.41 -20.80 -4.62
N ILE A 102 34.36 -20.05 -5.73
CA ILE A 102 33.91 -18.65 -5.75
C ILE A 102 32.44 -18.55 -5.30
N ALA A 103 31.57 -19.42 -5.81
CA ALA A 103 30.17 -19.47 -5.39
C ALA A 103 30.02 -19.77 -3.89
N LYS A 104 30.81 -20.72 -3.34
CA LYS A 104 30.81 -21.02 -1.90
C LYS A 104 31.22 -19.82 -1.04
N VAL A 105 32.24 -19.06 -1.46
CA VAL A 105 32.67 -17.85 -0.75
C VAL A 105 31.55 -16.81 -0.75
N LEU A 106 30.94 -16.53 -1.91
CA LEU A 106 29.85 -15.57 -2.03
C LEU A 106 28.61 -15.95 -1.21
N ILE A 107 28.27 -17.24 -1.17
CA ILE A 107 27.17 -17.76 -0.35
C ILE A 107 27.46 -17.51 1.13
N LEU A 108 28.67 -17.82 1.60
CA LEU A 108 29.05 -17.60 3.00
C LEU A 108 29.09 -16.12 3.37
N GLU A 109 29.62 -15.26 2.50
CA GLU A 109 29.62 -13.80 2.70
C GLU A 109 28.18 -13.27 2.81
N SER A 110 27.31 -13.73 1.91
CA SER A 110 25.91 -13.28 1.89
C SER A 110 25.15 -13.79 3.11
N MET A 111 25.30 -15.06 3.48
CA MET A 111 24.72 -15.61 4.71
C MET A 111 25.18 -14.86 5.96
N LEU A 112 26.47 -14.50 6.03
CA LEU A 112 27.01 -13.76 7.17
C LEU A 112 26.39 -12.37 7.25
N LEU A 113 26.29 -11.65 6.14
CA LEU A 113 25.71 -10.30 6.10
C LEU A 113 24.20 -10.30 6.32
N THR A 114 23.46 -11.26 5.75
CA THR A 114 22.01 -11.37 5.93
C THR A 114 21.69 -11.72 7.38
N THR A 115 22.39 -12.69 7.97
CA THR A 115 22.17 -13.10 9.36
C THR A 115 22.59 -12.01 10.35
N ALA A 116 23.77 -11.40 10.16
CA ALA A 116 24.20 -10.31 11.03
C ALA A 116 23.27 -9.09 10.95
N GLY A 117 22.78 -8.75 9.76
CA GLY A 117 21.82 -7.65 9.59
C GLY A 117 20.43 -8.00 10.11
N LEU A 118 20.01 -9.26 10.06
CA LEU A 118 18.77 -9.73 10.70
C LEU A 118 18.85 -9.54 12.23
N VAL A 119 19.94 -9.97 12.86
CA VAL A 119 20.13 -9.79 14.30
C VAL A 119 20.20 -8.31 14.68
N ALA A 120 21.04 -7.53 13.98
CA ALA A 120 21.18 -6.11 14.26
C ALA A 120 19.89 -5.31 13.99
N GLY A 121 19.16 -5.65 12.93
CA GLY A 121 17.88 -5.03 12.60
C GLY A 121 16.78 -5.35 13.61
N ILE A 122 16.71 -6.58 14.13
CA ILE A 122 15.78 -6.94 15.22
C ILE A 122 16.14 -6.18 16.48
N VAL A 123 17.42 -6.11 16.87
CA VAL A 123 17.85 -5.36 18.06
C VAL A 123 17.47 -3.88 17.94
N LEU A 124 17.75 -3.25 16.80
CA LEU A 124 17.34 -1.87 16.55
C LEU A 124 15.81 -1.73 16.49
N GLY A 125 15.11 -2.71 15.93
CA GLY A 125 13.65 -2.75 15.88
C GLY A 125 13.00 -2.89 17.25
N ILE A 126 13.63 -3.58 18.21
CA ILE A 126 13.15 -3.63 19.60
C ILE A 126 13.28 -2.27 20.27
N VAL A 127 14.44 -1.61 20.08
CA VAL A 127 14.71 -0.29 20.68
C VAL A 127 13.80 0.79 20.09
N LEU A 128 13.72 0.85 18.75
CA LEU A 128 12.95 1.87 18.03
C LEU A 128 11.47 1.52 17.90
N GLY A 129 11.09 0.25 17.97
CA GLY A 129 9.70 -0.20 17.91
C GLY A 129 8.86 0.37 19.04
N LYS A 130 9.44 0.46 20.26
CA LYS A 130 8.79 1.15 21.38
C LYS A 130 8.57 2.63 21.09
N LEU A 131 9.54 3.31 20.47
CA LEU A 131 9.43 4.71 20.08
C LEU A 131 8.32 4.91 19.04
N PHE A 132 8.29 4.09 17.99
CA PHE A 132 7.24 4.18 16.97
C PHE A 132 5.84 3.86 17.52
N PHE A 133 5.74 2.90 18.43
CA PHE A 133 4.48 2.58 19.10
C PHE A 133 3.99 3.74 19.97
N LEU A 134 4.88 4.41 20.72
CA LEU A 134 4.51 5.60 21.50
C LEU A 134 4.08 6.77 20.61
N VAL A 135 4.76 6.97 19.48
CA VAL A 135 4.35 7.98 18.48
C VAL A 135 2.95 7.64 17.95
N LEU A 136 2.67 6.37 17.64
CA LEU A 136 1.36 5.93 17.20
C LEU A 136 0.28 6.21 18.26
N LEU A 137 0.50 5.86 19.53
CA LEU A 137 -0.46 6.14 20.61
C LEU A 137 -0.73 7.64 20.75
N LYS A 138 0.32 8.46 20.65
CA LYS A 138 0.20 9.92 20.70
C LYS A 138 -0.62 10.47 19.54
N LEU A 139 -0.43 9.95 18.33
CA LEU A 139 -1.23 10.34 17.16
C LEU A 139 -2.70 9.90 17.31
N LEU A 140 -2.95 8.77 17.96
CA LEU A 140 -4.29 8.28 18.26
C LEU A 140 -4.94 8.91 19.50
N HIS A 141 -4.25 9.84 20.20
CA HIS A 141 -4.71 10.45 21.45
C HIS A 141 -5.09 9.44 22.54
N LEU A 142 -4.38 8.29 22.58
CA LEU A 142 -4.57 7.24 23.57
C LEU A 142 -3.56 7.40 24.72
N ASP A 143 -3.97 7.01 25.93
CA ASP A 143 -3.14 7.16 27.13
C ASP A 143 -1.80 6.42 27.02
N SER A 144 -0.73 7.14 27.38
CA SER A 144 0.66 6.67 27.28
C SER A 144 1.06 5.59 28.31
N GLY A 145 0.15 5.20 29.21
CA GLY A 145 0.35 4.12 30.19
C GLY A 145 0.41 2.71 29.58
N LEU A 146 0.13 2.59 28.29
CA LEU A 146 0.08 1.31 27.57
C LEU A 146 1.49 0.79 27.27
N THR A 147 1.80 -0.40 27.79
CA THR A 147 3.10 -1.04 27.62
C THR A 147 3.21 -1.72 26.26
N PHE A 148 4.24 -1.40 25.48
CA PHE A 148 4.65 -2.17 24.30
C PHE A 148 5.01 -3.60 24.73
N GLN A 149 4.27 -4.59 24.25
CA GLN A 149 4.54 -6.00 24.55
C GLN A 149 5.48 -6.55 23.48
N PHE A 150 6.47 -7.34 23.91
CA PHE A 150 7.31 -8.07 22.98
C PHE A 150 6.58 -9.35 22.57
N LEU A 151 6.12 -9.43 21.31
CA LEU A 151 5.44 -10.60 20.79
C LEU A 151 6.37 -11.49 19.96
N THR A 152 6.39 -12.77 20.32
CA THR A 152 7.13 -13.82 19.59
C THR A 152 6.63 -13.97 18.15
N GLU A 153 5.36 -13.66 17.87
CA GLU A 153 4.77 -13.74 16.53
C GLU A 153 5.46 -12.80 15.53
N ALA A 154 5.72 -11.55 15.94
CA ALA A 154 6.42 -10.57 15.10
C ALA A 154 7.86 -11.00 14.80
N LEU A 155 8.52 -11.63 15.78
CA LEU A 155 9.87 -12.19 15.63
C LEU A 155 9.88 -13.33 14.60
N VAL A 156 8.94 -14.28 14.71
CA VAL A 156 8.80 -15.42 13.79
C VAL A 156 8.47 -14.95 12.38
N GLN A 157 7.52 -14.02 12.23
CA GLN A 157 7.14 -13.46 10.94
C GLN A 157 8.32 -12.76 10.26
N THR A 158 9.11 -11.99 11.02
CA THR A 158 10.34 -11.34 10.54
C THR A 158 11.38 -12.38 10.13
N GLY A 159 11.63 -13.39 10.97
CA GLY A 159 12.56 -14.47 10.67
C GLY A 159 12.21 -15.19 9.37
N ILE A 160 10.96 -15.61 9.19
CA ILE A 160 10.49 -16.30 7.99
C ILE A 160 10.67 -15.43 6.75
N CYS A 161 10.25 -14.16 6.80
CA CYS A 161 10.35 -13.24 5.66
C CYS A 161 11.80 -13.06 5.18
N PHE A 162 12.73 -12.77 6.11
CA PHE A 162 14.13 -12.52 5.76
C PHE A 162 14.92 -13.79 5.45
N ILE A 163 14.52 -14.95 5.97
CA ILE A 163 15.04 -16.25 5.50
C ILE A 163 14.65 -16.47 4.05
N VAL A 164 13.38 -16.25 3.68
CA VAL A 164 12.91 -16.40 2.30
C VAL A 164 13.66 -15.44 1.36
N ILE A 165 13.80 -14.16 1.72
CA ILE A 165 14.58 -13.18 0.95
C ILE A 165 16.06 -13.60 0.85
N GLY A 166 16.64 -14.09 1.96
CA GLY A 166 17.99 -14.62 2.01
C GLY A 166 18.20 -15.77 1.03
N VAL A 167 17.25 -16.71 0.95
CA VAL A 167 17.28 -17.81 -0.02
C VAL A 167 17.25 -17.29 -1.46
N PHE A 168 16.40 -16.30 -1.77
CA PHE A 168 16.39 -15.66 -3.10
C PHE A 168 17.72 -14.99 -3.45
N ILE A 169 18.36 -14.31 -2.49
CA ILE A 169 19.70 -13.73 -2.66
C ILE A 169 20.73 -14.81 -2.98
N LEU A 170 20.70 -15.93 -2.27
CA LEU A 170 21.62 -17.05 -2.51
C LEU A 170 21.43 -17.67 -3.90
N PHE A 171 20.18 -17.88 -4.32
CA PHE A 171 19.89 -18.33 -5.68
C PHE A 171 20.39 -17.35 -6.74
N TYR A 172 20.16 -16.05 -6.52
CA TYR A 172 20.67 -15.00 -7.40
C TYR A 172 22.19 -15.04 -7.51
N ASN A 173 22.89 -15.20 -6.38
CA ASN A 173 24.36 -15.28 -6.34
C ASN A 173 24.88 -16.50 -7.09
N LEU A 174 24.26 -17.66 -6.87
CA LEU A 174 24.64 -18.90 -7.55
C LEU A 174 24.50 -18.75 -9.06
N PHE A 175 23.36 -18.22 -9.52
CA PHE A 175 23.11 -18.01 -10.94
C PHE A 175 24.06 -16.99 -11.57
N SER A 176 24.36 -15.90 -10.84
CA SER A 176 25.30 -14.87 -11.28
C SER A 176 26.71 -15.43 -11.50
N VAL A 177 27.17 -16.33 -10.62
CA VAL A 177 28.50 -16.95 -10.74
C VAL A 177 28.54 -18.01 -11.85
N MET A 178 27.49 -18.83 -11.97
CA MET A 178 27.43 -19.89 -12.99
C MET A 178 27.45 -19.31 -14.41
N LYS A 179 26.68 -18.25 -14.67
CA LYS A 179 26.62 -17.58 -15.98
C LYS A 179 27.82 -16.71 -16.29
N ALA A 180 28.65 -16.37 -15.31
CA ALA A 180 29.81 -15.53 -15.56
C ALA A 180 30.90 -16.31 -16.33
N LYS A 181 31.14 -15.93 -17.59
CA LYS A 181 32.33 -16.42 -18.33
C LYS A 181 33.56 -15.63 -17.86
N PRO A 182 34.69 -16.28 -17.54
CA PRO A 182 35.90 -15.60 -17.05
C PRO A 182 36.41 -14.49 -17.98
N VAL A 183 36.38 -14.74 -19.30
CA VAL A 183 36.76 -13.77 -20.33
C VAL A 183 35.75 -12.62 -20.43
N GLU A 184 34.46 -12.87 -20.23
CA GLU A 184 33.44 -11.82 -20.19
C GLU A 184 33.47 -11.03 -18.87
N LEU A 185 34.02 -11.55 -17.78
CA LEU A 185 34.22 -10.79 -16.53
C LEU A 185 35.34 -9.74 -16.67
N LEU A 186 36.40 -10.06 -17.41
CA LEU A 186 37.54 -9.17 -17.68
C LEU A 186 37.25 -8.18 -18.83
N TYR A 187 36.53 -8.62 -19.87
CA TYR A 187 36.16 -7.80 -21.04
C TYR A 187 34.69 -7.35 -21.04
N ALA A 188 33.95 -7.46 -19.92
CA ALA A 188 32.56 -6.99 -19.78
C ALA A 188 32.38 -5.51 -20.13
N ALA A 189 33.43 -4.71 -20.02
CA ALA A 189 33.42 -3.30 -20.38
C ALA A 189 33.45 -3.06 -21.90
N HIS A 190 33.81 -4.06 -22.72
CA HIS A 190 34.09 -3.88 -24.16
C HIS A 190 33.23 -4.73 -25.09
N LYS A 191 32.39 -5.64 -24.56
CA LYS A 191 31.48 -6.44 -25.39
C LYS A 191 30.21 -5.63 -25.70
N GLY A 192 30.12 -5.12 -26.92
CA GLY A 192 28.89 -4.60 -27.50
C GLY A 192 27.82 -5.70 -27.48
N ASP A 193 26.78 -5.49 -26.68
CA ASP A 193 25.83 -6.53 -26.33
C ASP A 193 24.77 -6.63 -27.43
N ASN A 194 24.89 -7.65 -28.29
CA ASN A 194 24.04 -7.89 -29.45
C ASN A 194 22.54 -7.93 -29.09
N TYR A 195 21.74 -7.31 -29.95
CA TYR A 195 20.29 -7.22 -29.84
C TYR A 195 19.65 -8.61 -29.80
N HIS A 196 18.82 -8.86 -28.78
CA HIS A 196 17.96 -10.03 -28.74
C HIS A 196 16.50 -9.59 -28.96
N PRO A 197 15.72 -10.29 -29.81
CA PRO A 197 14.33 -9.94 -30.11
C PRO A 197 13.39 -10.00 -28.88
N PHE A 198 13.82 -10.66 -27.82
CA PHE A 198 13.09 -10.80 -26.55
C PHE A 198 12.90 -9.46 -25.78
N VAL A 199 13.56 -8.38 -26.19
CA VAL A 199 13.43 -7.05 -25.55
C VAL A 199 12.09 -6.39 -25.90
N GLY A 200 11.57 -6.58 -27.11
CA GLY A 200 10.27 -6.01 -27.53
C GLY A 200 9.10 -6.59 -26.73
N LEU A 201 9.08 -7.92 -26.54
CA LEU A 201 8.05 -8.61 -25.76
C LEU A 201 8.03 -8.15 -24.29
N LYS A 202 9.21 -7.96 -23.67
CA LYS A 202 9.32 -7.43 -22.30
C LYS A 202 8.82 -6.00 -22.19
N ALA A 203 9.06 -5.15 -23.19
CA ALA A 203 8.54 -3.79 -23.21
C ALA A 203 7.00 -3.79 -23.27
N PHE A 204 6.41 -4.63 -24.13
CA PHE A 204 4.96 -4.80 -24.23
C PHE A 204 4.36 -5.30 -22.91
N LEU A 205 4.93 -6.33 -22.31
CA LEU A 205 4.50 -6.83 -20.99
C LEU A 205 4.62 -5.77 -19.89
N GLY A 206 5.66 -4.94 -19.91
CA GLY A 206 5.82 -3.83 -18.97
C GLY A 206 4.71 -2.79 -19.08
N ILE A 207 4.38 -2.38 -20.31
CA ILE A 207 3.26 -1.45 -20.57
C ILE A 207 1.93 -2.08 -20.16
N LEU A 208 1.71 -3.35 -20.49
CA LEU A 208 0.50 -4.09 -20.11
C LEU A 208 0.34 -4.19 -18.59
N CYS A 209 1.42 -4.43 -17.84
CA CYS A 209 1.37 -4.49 -16.38
C CYS A 209 1.01 -3.12 -15.78
N ILE A 210 1.61 -2.03 -16.28
CA ILE A 210 1.31 -0.68 -15.79
C ILE A 210 -0.12 -0.28 -16.17
N GLY A 211 -0.54 -0.55 -17.41
CA GLY A 211 -1.92 -0.33 -17.85
C GLY A 211 -2.93 -1.15 -17.07
N GLY A 212 -2.61 -2.41 -16.76
CA GLY A 212 -3.42 -3.30 -15.93
C GLY A 212 -3.54 -2.80 -14.49
N ALA A 213 -2.46 -2.28 -13.90
CA ALA A 213 -2.51 -1.63 -12.59
C ALA A 213 -3.47 -0.42 -12.60
N TYR A 214 -3.37 0.42 -13.63
CA TYR A 214 -4.23 1.61 -13.76
C TYR A 214 -5.69 1.25 -14.01
N ALA A 215 -5.95 0.23 -14.83
CA ALA A 215 -7.30 -0.30 -15.04
C ALA A 215 -7.91 -0.85 -13.75
N LEU A 216 -7.13 -1.57 -12.93
CA LEU A 216 -7.58 -2.05 -11.62
C LEU A 216 -7.89 -0.90 -10.66
N ILE A 217 -7.10 0.18 -10.69
CA ILE A 217 -7.37 1.38 -9.89
C ILE A 217 -8.69 2.02 -10.31
N LEU A 218 -8.90 2.23 -11.61
CA LEU A 218 -10.11 2.89 -12.13
C LEU A 218 -11.40 2.05 -12.03
N THR A 219 -11.28 0.72 -12.04
CA THR A 219 -12.42 -0.21 -11.95
C THR A 219 -12.74 -0.63 -10.51
N THR A 220 -12.13 0.03 -9.51
CA THR A 220 -12.43 -0.24 -8.10
C THR A 220 -13.62 0.60 -7.65
N PRO A 221 -14.79 -0.02 -7.38
CA PRO A 221 -16.03 0.71 -7.14
C PRO A 221 -16.12 1.30 -5.73
N SER A 222 -15.54 0.63 -4.73
CA SER A 222 -15.58 1.09 -3.34
C SER A 222 -14.17 1.26 -2.74
N PRO A 223 -13.97 2.22 -1.82
CA PRO A 223 -12.72 2.36 -1.07
C PRO A 223 -12.34 1.12 -0.24
N ILE A 224 -13.31 0.27 0.11
CA ILE A 224 -13.10 -0.94 0.91
C ILE A 224 -12.50 -2.06 0.03
N ASP A 225 -12.93 -2.17 -1.22
CA ASP A 225 -12.40 -3.17 -2.18
C ASP A 225 -10.92 -2.92 -2.53
N ILE A 226 -10.45 -1.68 -2.33
CA ILE A 226 -9.04 -1.32 -2.49
C ILE A 226 -8.16 -2.20 -1.60
N ILE A 227 -8.59 -2.55 -0.38
CA ILE A 227 -7.78 -3.35 0.57
C ILE A 227 -7.37 -4.70 -0.05
N GLY A 228 -8.30 -5.37 -0.75
CA GLY A 228 -8.03 -6.64 -1.43
C GLY A 228 -7.24 -6.47 -2.74
N ARG A 229 -7.35 -5.32 -3.40
CA ARG A 229 -6.72 -5.05 -4.71
C ARG A 229 -5.37 -4.34 -4.64
N VAL A 230 -5.01 -3.74 -3.50
CA VAL A 230 -3.72 -3.04 -3.31
C VAL A 230 -2.54 -3.97 -3.56
N PHE A 231 -2.63 -5.24 -3.12
CA PHE A 231 -1.57 -6.21 -3.34
C PHE A 231 -1.28 -6.49 -4.82
N PRO A 232 -2.26 -6.93 -5.63
CA PRO A 232 -2.01 -7.15 -7.06
C PRO A 232 -1.62 -5.86 -7.79
N ILE A 233 -2.19 -4.70 -7.44
CA ILE A 233 -1.82 -3.41 -8.02
C ILE A 233 -0.35 -3.09 -7.75
N ALA A 234 0.10 -3.20 -6.50
CA ALA A 234 1.49 -2.92 -6.14
C ALA A 234 2.46 -3.87 -6.85
N LEU A 235 2.11 -5.15 -6.99
CA LEU A 235 2.91 -6.13 -7.73
C LEU A 235 3.00 -5.79 -9.23
N LEU A 236 1.88 -5.43 -9.85
CA LEU A 236 1.81 -5.01 -11.25
C LEU A 236 2.65 -3.76 -11.51
N ILE A 237 2.59 -2.76 -10.63
CA ILE A 237 3.42 -1.56 -10.70
C ILE A 237 4.89 -1.95 -10.59
N LEU A 238 5.26 -2.77 -9.61
CA LEU A 238 6.65 -3.15 -9.37
C LEU A 238 7.24 -3.93 -10.55
N VAL A 239 6.56 -4.97 -11.01
CA VAL A 239 6.98 -5.78 -12.17
C VAL A 239 6.97 -4.94 -13.45
N GLY A 240 5.93 -4.13 -13.63
CA GLY A 240 5.77 -3.21 -14.76
C GLY A 240 6.91 -2.22 -14.86
N THR A 241 7.26 -1.52 -13.78
CA THR A 241 8.36 -0.56 -13.74
C THR A 241 9.72 -1.23 -13.98
N LEU A 242 9.96 -2.44 -13.46
CA LEU A 242 11.17 -3.21 -13.74
C LEU A 242 11.32 -3.53 -15.23
N PHE A 243 10.24 -4.00 -15.87
CA PHE A 243 10.25 -4.32 -17.31
C PHE A 243 10.29 -3.06 -18.18
N PHE A 244 9.59 -2.01 -17.79
CA PHE A 244 9.57 -0.73 -18.49
C PHE A 244 10.98 -0.14 -18.60
N PHE A 245 11.69 0.02 -17.48
CA PHE A 245 13.05 0.55 -17.54
C PHE A 245 14.04 -0.44 -18.18
N SER A 246 13.87 -1.75 -17.98
CA SER A 246 14.76 -2.75 -18.57
C SER A 246 14.60 -2.93 -20.08
N SER A 247 13.46 -2.55 -20.67
CA SER A 247 13.16 -2.87 -22.07
C SER A 247 12.53 -1.70 -22.84
N CYS A 248 11.57 -0.97 -22.26
CA CYS A 248 10.91 0.14 -22.94
C CYS A 248 11.87 1.32 -23.20
N SER A 249 12.72 1.68 -22.23
CA SER A 249 13.73 2.76 -22.41
C SER A 249 14.68 2.48 -23.58
N VAL A 250 15.04 1.21 -23.75
CA VAL A 250 15.94 0.74 -24.80
C VAL A 250 15.22 0.65 -26.15
N VAL A 251 13.95 0.23 -26.17
CA VAL A 251 13.12 0.16 -27.39
C VAL A 251 12.78 1.55 -27.92
N LEU A 252 12.45 2.51 -27.04
CA LEU A 252 12.18 3.90 -27.44
C LEU A 252 13.39 4.53 -28.15
N LEU A 253 14.58 4.34 -27.59
CA LEU A 253 15.80 4.87 -28.21
C LEU A 253 16.19 4.12 -29.49
N GLN A 254 15.82 2.85 -29.62
CA GLN A 254 15.98 2.12 -30.88
C GLN A 254 14.97 2.56 -31.94
N ALA A 255 13.74 2.92 -31.56
CA ALA A 255 12.78 3.52 -32.47
C ALA A 255 13.28 4.87 -32.99
N LEU A 256 13.90 5.68 -32.11
CA LEU A 256 14.58 6.92 -32.51
C LEU A 256 15.79 6.66 -33.43
N LYS A 257 16.51 5.56 -33.23
CA LYS A 257 17.58 5.11 -34.14
C LYS A 257 17.06 4.66 -35.52
N LYS A 258 15.85 4.11 -35.59
CA LYS A 258 15.22 3.66 -36.84
C LYS A 258 14.66 4.83 -37.67
N ASN A 259 14.50 6.01 -37.09
CA ASN A 259 14.11 7.20 -37.81
C ASN A 259 15.33 7.87 -38.44
N ASP A 260 15.59 7.55 -39.71
CA ASP A 260 16.77 8.02 -40.44
C ASP A 260 16.87 9.56 -40.48
N SER A 261 15.73 10.26 -40.52
CA SER A 261 15.68 11.74 -40.53
C SER A 261 16.16 12.37 -39.22
N TYR A 262 16.01 11.66 -38.10
CA TYR A 262 16.43 12.14 -36.78
C TYR A 262 17.82 11.64 -36.39
N TYR A 263 18.13 10.38 -36.68
CA TYR A 263 19.34 9.70 -36.21
C TYR A 263 20.61 10.12 -36.97
N TYR A 264 20.54 10.36 -38.28
CA TYR A 264 21.71 10.71 -39.09
C TYR A 264 22.13 12.19 -38.98
N LYS A 265 21.46 12.97 -38.12
CA LYS A 265 21.95 14.31 -37.76
C LYS A 265 23.19 14.17 -36.86
N PRO A 266 24.31 14.88 -37.13
CA PRO A 266 25.57 14.73 -36.40
C PRO A 266 25.45 14.88 -34.88
N GLU A 267 24.58 15.79 -34.44
CA GLU A 267 24.29 16.09 -33.03
C GLU A 267 23.57 14.94 -32.31
N ASN A 268 22.70 14.22 -33.03
CA ASN A 268 21.84 13.18 -32.47
C ASN A 268 22.50 11.80 -32.49
N PHE A 269 23.31 11.50 -33.50
CA PHE A 269 23.91 10.17 -33.70
C PHE A 269 24.75 9.71 -32.49
N ILE A 270 25.67 10.57 -32.02
CA ILE A 270 26.57 10.29 -30.89
C ILE A 270 25.78 10.21 -29.60
N SER A 271 24.85 11.15 -29.40
CA SER A 271 24.00 11.24 -28.22
C SER A 271 23.11 10.01 -28.07
N VAL A 272 22.36 9.62 -29.10
CA VAL A 272 21.43 8.47 -29.09
C VAL A 272 22.21 7.16 -28.89
N SER A 273 23.31 6.97 -29.60
CA SER A 273 24.14 5.75 -29.48
C SER A 273 24.76 5.61 -28.08
N GLY A 274 25.29 6.71 -27.52
CA GLY A 274 25.84 6.73 -26.18
C GLY A 274 24.78 6.52 -25.10
N LEU A 275 23.59 7.12 -25.27
CA LEU A 275 22.49 7.02 -24.32
C LEU A 275 21.92 5.59 -24.25
N ILE A 276 21.77 4.90 -25.38
CA ILE A 276 21.32 3.49 -25.43
C ILE A 276 22.22 2.61 -24.56
N TYR A 277 23.54 2.75 -24.71
CA TYR A 277 24.50 1.96 -23.92
C TYR A 277 24.40 2.29 -22.43
N ARG A 278 24.39 3.57 -22.06
CA ARG A 278 24.30 4.02 -20.67
C ARG A 278 23.00 3.60 -19.99
N LEU A 279 21.87 3.72 -20.69
CA LEU A 279 20.56 3.29 -20.18
C LEU A 279 20.50 1.78 -20.03
N LYS A 280 20.95 1.00 -21.01
CA LYS A 280 20.96 -0.47 -20.89
C LYS A 280 21.83 -0.93 -19.72
N GLN A 281 22.98 -0.30 -19.49
CA GLN A 281 23.91 -0.65 -18.43
C GLN A 281 23.39 -0.28 -17.02
N ASN A 282 22.53 0.74 -16.91
CA ASN A 282 22.04 1.29 -15.64
C ASN A 282 20.51 1.16 -15.45
N ALA A 283 19.80 0.51 -16.37
CA ALA A 283 18.34 0.37 -16.38
C ALA A 283 17.77 -0.17 -15.07
N LYS A 284 18.42 -1.18 -14.48
CA LYS A 284 17.99 -1.75 -13.18
C LYS A 284 18.11 -0.74 -12.03
N GLY A 285 19.12 0.13 -12.06
CA GLY A 285 19.29 1.19 -11.05
C GLY A 285 18.23 2.27 -11.20
N LEU A 286 18.00 2.74 -12.44
CA LEU A 286 16.97 3.73 -12.74
C LEU A 286 15.57 3.25 -12.34
N SER A 287 15.26 1.98 -12.60
CA SER A 287 14.00 1.38 -12.18
C SER A 287 13.79 1.44 -10.67
N ASN A 288 14.81 1.10 -9.88
CA ASN A 288 14.69 1.14 -8.42
C ASN A 288 14.62 2.55 -7.85
N ILE A 289 15.29 3.53 -8.47
CA ILE A 289 15.12 4.95 -8.10
C ILE A 289 13.67 5.38 -8.36
N CYS A 290 13.10 4.99 -9.50
CA CYS A 290 11.71 5.28 -9.82
C CYS A 290 10.75 4.59 -8.83
N ILE A 291 10.92 3.29 -8.54
CA ILE A 291 10.11 2.57 -7.56
C ILE A 291 10.20 3.25 -6.19
N LEU A 292 11.41 3.59 -5.73
CA LEU A 292 11.60 4.29 -4.45
C LEU A 292 10.88 5.64 -4.44
N SER A 293 11.04 6.44 -5.50
CA SER A 293 10.37 7.74 -5.64
C SER A 293 8.84 7.58 -5.62
N THR A 294 8.30 6.61 -6.35
CA THR A 294 6.86 6.33 -6.38
C THR A 294 6.34 5.92 -5.01
N VAL A 295 7.05 5.02 -4.31
CA VAL A 295 6.64 4.57 -2.97
C VAL A 295 6.63 5.73 -1.98
N VAL A 296 7.68 6.55 -1.97
CA VAL A 296 7.76 7.74 -1.09
C VAL A 296 6.63 8.71 -1.43
N MET A 297 6.39 8.97 -2.71
CA MET A 297 5.34 9.88 -3.15
C MET A 297 3.95 9.38 -2.75
N VAL A 298 3.64 8.11 -3.01
CA VAL A 298 2.34 7.49 -2.66
C VAL A 298 2.11 7.53 -1.15
N ILE A 299 3.11 7.13 -0.34
CA ILE A 299 2.94 7.16 1.12
C ILE A 299 2.71 8.59 1.61
N ALA A 300 3.47 9.57 1.11
CA ALA A 300 3.33 10.97 1.52
C ALA A 300 1.97 11.56 1.11
N THR A 301 1.55 11.36 -0.14
CA THR A 301 0.27 11.90 -0.64
C THR A 301 -0.92 11.21 0.01
N THR A 302 -0.90 9.89 0.19
CA THR A 302 -1.98 9.17 0.88
C THR A 302 -2.09 9.60 2.34
N THR A 303 -0.96 9.76 3.05
CA THR A 303 -0.99 10.24 4.44
C THR A 303 -1.57 11.65 4.53
N LEU A 304 -1.16 12.56 3.64
CA LEU A 304 -1.68 13.92 3.59
C LEU A 304 -3.17 13.96 3.26
N ALA A 305 -3.60 13.19 2.25
CA ALA A 305 -5.00 13.12 1.84
C ALA A 305 -5.90 12.58 2.96
N LEU A 306 -5.46 11.52 3.66
CA LEU A 306 -6.19 10.97 4.80
C LEU A 306 -6.24 11.95 5.98
N TYR A 307 -5.15 12.66 6.25
CA TYR A 307 -5.11 13.65 7.33
C TYR A 307 -6.04 14.84 7.07
N VAL A 308 -6.03 15.39 5.84
CA VAL A 308 -6.93 16.49 5.46
C VAL A 308 -8.38 16.01 5.42
N GLY A 309 -8.64 14.85 4.83
CA GLY A 309 -9.99 14.27 4.70
C GLY A 309 -10.63 13.87 6.02
N GLN A 310 -9.86 13.69 7.11
CA GLN A 310 -10.42 13.40 8.43
C GLN A 310 -11.38 14.51 8.89
N LYS A 311 -11.05 15.78 8.66
CA LYS A 311 -11.88 16.91 9.09
C LYS A 311 -13.20 16.96 8.31
N GLU A 312 -13.13 16.79 6.99
CA GLU A 312 -14.31 16.73 6.11
C GLU A 312 -15.21 15.56 6.48
N MET A 313 -14.63 14.39 6.79
CA MET A 313 -15.38 13.22 7.22
C MET A 313 -16.08 13.44 8.58
N ILE A 314 -15.44 14.14 9.52
CA ILE A 314 -16.07 14.47 10.81
C ILE A 314 -17.21 15.46 10.60
N SER A 315 -17.02 16.53 9.81
CA SER A 315 -18.09 17.50 9.55
C SER A 315 -19.27 16.90 8.79
N PHE A 316 -19.02 15.98 7.85
CA PHE A 316 -20.06 15.25 7.13
C PHE A 316 -20.81 14.26 8.03
N ARG A 317 -20.10 13.55 8.93
CA ARG A 317 -20.77 12.59 9.82
C ARG A 317 -21.49 13.24 11.02
N PHE A 318 -21.03 14.41 11.42
CA PHE A 318 -21.52 15.15 12.59
C PHE A 318 -21.70 16.63 12.21
N PRO A 319 -22.77 16.98 11.46
CA PRO A 319 -23.05 18.36 11.09
C PRO A 319 -23.44 19.23 12.30
N MET A 320 -23.86 18.60 13.40
CA MET A 320 -24.12 19.24 14.69
C MET A 320 -23.11 18.78 15.74
N GLU A 321 -22.84 19.64 16.72
CA GLU A 321 -21.86 19.38 17.78
C GLU A 321 -22.24 18.20 18.68
N THR A 322 -23.55 17.98 18.87
CA THR A 322 -24.08 16.90 19.70
C THR A 322 -25.19 16.17 18.97
N LYS A 323 -25.11 14.83 18.94
CA LYS A 323 -26.18 13.95 18.45
C LYS A 323 -26.58 12.99 19.55
N ILE A 324 -27.84 13.05 19.97
CA ILE A 324 -28.42 12.13 20.95
C ILE A 324 -29.37 11.21 20.19
N SER A 325 -29.24 9.91 20.38
CA SER A 325 -30.13 8.93 19.76
C SER A 325 -30.56 7.93 20.82
N VAL A 326 -31.88 7.76 20.96
CA VAL A 326 -32.48 6.82 21.91
C VAL A 326 -33.27 5.80 21.11
N SER A 327 -32.96 4.53 21.29
CA SER A 327 -33.76 3.41 20.79
C SER A 327 -34.79 3.00 21.85
N ASP A 328 -35.99 2.62 21.43
CA ASP A 328 -37.06 2.09 22.29
C ASP A 328 -37.50 3.05 23.42
N ILE A 329 -38.07 4.20 23.05
CA ILE A 329 -38.76 5.06 24.03
C ILE A 329 -40.02 4.34 24.51
N ALA A 330 -40.02 3.86 25.76
CA ALA A 330 -41.21 3.29 26.38
C ALA A 330 -42.29 4.37 26.59
N ASP A 331 -43.55 4.03 26.32
CA ASP A 331 -44.71 4.90 26.57
C ASP A 331 -44.69 5.43 28.01
N GLY A 332 -44.58 6.76 28.16
CA GLY A 332 -44.64 7.46 29.45
C GLY A 332 -43.34 8.12 29.95
N GLN A 333 -42.23 8.06 29.22
CA GLN A 333 -41.06 8.92 29.50
C GLN A 333 -41.27 10.34 28.95
N PRO A 334 -40.71 11.40 29.59
CA PRO A 334 -40.74 12.75 29.03
C PRO A 334 -40.12 12.72 27.63
N ALA A 335 -40.73 13.42 26.68
CA ALA A 335 -40.22 13.54 25.32
C ALA A 335 -38.74 13.95 25.38
N LEU A 336 -37.87 13.24 24.65
CA LEU A 336 -36.41 13.44 24.65
C LEU A 336 -35.99 14.93 24.62
N PRO A 337 -36.65 15.82 23.85
CA PRO A 337 -36.35 17.25 23.86
C PRO A 337 -36.47 17.89 25.24
N GLN A 338 -37.54 17.58 26.00
CA GLN A 338 -37.76 18.17 27.32
C GLN A 338 -36.63 17.80 28.31
N PHE A 339 -36.09 16.58 28.20
CA PHE A 339 -34.95 16.16 28.99
C PHE A 339 -33.68 16.91 28.61
N VAL A 340 -33.45 17.12 27.30
CA VAL A 340 -32.29 17.88 26.79
C VAL A 340 -32.36 19.33 27.25
N HIS A 341 -33.49 20.01 27.06
CA HIS A 341 -33.71 21.41 27.48
C HIS A 341 -33.52 21.58 29.00
N LYS A 342 -34.11 20.70 29.81
CA LYS A 342 -33.93 20.74 31.28
C LYS A 342 -32.47 20.54 31.70
N THR A 343 -31.74 19.69 30.99
CA THR A 343 -30.31 19.46 31.26
C THR A 343 -29.48 20.67 30.82
N ALA A 344 -29.77 21.27 29.67
CA ALA A 344 -29.09 22.47 29.19
C ALA A 344 -29.26 23.65 30.18
N GLU A 345 -30.48 23.87 30.68
CA GLU A 345 -30.75 24.88 31.72
C GLU A 345 -29.97 24.61 33.02
N GLN A 346 -29.88 23.35 33.45
CA GLN A 346 -29.14 22.98 34.67
C GLN A 346 -27.64 23.33 34.58
N TYR A 347 -27.06 23.25 33.37
CA TYR A 347 -25.64 23.52 33.13
C TYR A 347 -25.37 24.89 32.49
N ASP A 348 -26.38 25.77 32.41
CA ASP A 348 -26.28 27.11 31.82
C ASP A 348 -25.77 27.09 30.35
N MET A 349 -26.27 26.13 29.55
CA MET A 349 -25.92 25.95 28.14
C MET A 349 -26.99 26.57 27.23
N GLU A 350 -26.57 27.38 26.26
CA GLU A 350 -27.45 27.97 25.24
C GLU A 350 -27.55 27.05 24.01
N ILE A 351 -28.78 26.65 23.64
CA ILE A 351 -29.04 25.85 22.44
C ILE A 351 -29.34 26.79 21.28
N SER A 352 -28.40 26.90 20.32
CA SER A 352 -28.52 27.81 19.18
C SER A 352 -29.29 27.23 17.99
N ARG A 353 -29.19 25.91 17.77
CA ARG A 353 -29.88 25.18 16.71
C ARG A 353 -30.23 23.77 17.19
N GLU A 354 -31.48 23.37 17.00
CA GLU A 354 -32.00 22.06 17.38
C GLU A 354 -32.74 21.45 16.17
N ALA A 355 -32.58 20.15 15.98
CA ALA A 355 -33.38 19.37 15.05
C ALA A 355 -33.79 18.05 15.74
N ASP A 356 -35.10 17.85 15.89
CA ASP A 356 -35.69 16.65 16.47
C ASP A 356 -36.50 15.90 15.41
N TYR A 357 -36.23 14.61 15.27
CA TYR A 357 -36.86 13.75 14.28
C TYR A 357 -36.83 12.29 14.71
N ASN A 358 -37.87 11.56 14.33
CA ASN A 358 -37.89 10.11 14.46
C ASN A 358 -37.32 9.50 13.18
N VAL A 359 -36.44 8.52 13.35
CA VAL A 359 -35.86 7.79 12.22
C VAL A 359 -36.04 6.29 12.40
N THR A 360 -36.55 5.63 11.37
CA THR A 360 -36.58 4.17 11.31
C THR A 360 -35.41 3.70 10.45
N TYR A 361 -34.54 2.89 11.05
CA TYR A 361 -33.43 2.27 10.33
C TYR A 361 -33.82 0.87 9.86
N ILE A 362 -33.67 0.62 8.56
CA ILE A 362 -33.91 -0.67 7.93
C ILE A 362 -32.66 -1.07 7.15
N SER A 363 -32.17 -2.29 7.36
CA SER A 363 -31.15 -2.88 6.48
C SER A 363 -31.85 -3.63 5.35
N GLY A 364 -31.45 -3.37 4.11
CA GLY A 364 -32.04 -3.99 2.93
C GLY A 364 -31.03 -4.28 1.83
N VAL A 365 -31.51 -4.93 0.77
CA VAL A 365 -30.76 -5.12 -0.47
C VAL A 365 -31.42 -4.26 -1.54
N TYR A 366 -30.62 -3.38 -2.17
CA TYR A 366 -31.06 -2.54 -3.27
C TYR A 366 -30.70 -3.18 -4.60
N LYS A 367 -31.72 -3.55 -5.39
CA LYS A 367 -31.53 -4.14 -6.72
C LYS A 367 -32.68 -3.72 -7.65
N ASP A 368 -32.34 -3.25 -8.85
CA ASP A 368 -33.32 -2.90 -9.89
C ASP A 368 -34.44 -1.96 -9.36
N ASN A 369 -34.06 -0.90 -8.64
CA ASN A 369 -34.95 0.09 -8.01
C ASN A 369 -35.89 -0.47 -6.93
N THR A 370 -35.67 -1.73 -6.53
CA THR A 370 -36.44 -2.40 -5.49
C THR A 370 -35.55 -2.58 -4.27
N ILE A 371 -36.05 -2.11 -3.14
CA ILE A 371 -35.53 -2.37 -1.82
C ILE A 371 -36.27 -3.58 -1.28
N SER A 372 -35.52 -4.64 -0.98
CA SER A 372 -36.04 -5.81 -0.29
C SER A 372 -35.57 -5.81 1.16
N VAL A 373 -36.52 -5.91 2.09
CA VAL A 373 -36.22 -5.96 3.52
C VAL A 373 -36.00 -7.42 3.91
N TYR A 374 -34.73 -7.81 4.00
CA TYR A 374 -34.24 -9.08 4.55
C TYR A 374 -34.63 -10.37 3.80
N GLN A 375 -33.67 -10.90 3.02
CA GLN A 375 -33.59 -12.32 2.62
C GLN A 375 -32.36 -12.98 3.29
N PRO A 376 -32.41 -14.26 3.70
CA PRO A 376 -31.33 -14.93 4.44
C PRO A 376 -30.06 -15.25 3.61
N ASP A 377 -30.00 -14.85 2.35
CA ASP A 377 -28.87 -15.12 1.47
C ASP A 377 -27.71 -14.13 1.72
N ILE A 378 -26.47 -14.61 1.53
CA ILE A 378 -25.26 -13.79 1.65
C ILE A 378 -25.12 -12.94 0.37
N TYR A 379 -25.57 -11.71 0.42
CA TYR A 379 -25.39 -10.74 -0.67
C TYR A 379 -24.02 -10.05 -0.57
N PRO A 380 -23.39 -9.71 -1.71
CA PRO A 380 -22.15 -8.96 -1.70
C PRO A 380 -22.37 -7.53 -1.14
N PRO A 381 -21.35 -6.93 -0.49
CA PRO A 381 -21.50 -5.68 0.27
C PRO A 381 -21.95 -4.46 -0.56
N ASP A 382 -21.77 -4.51 -1.88
CA ASP A 382 -22.17 -3.48 -2.84
C ASP A 382 -23.68 -3.43 -3.08
N MET A 383 -24.41 -4.51 -2.75
CA MET A 383 -25.87 -4.57 -2.89
C MET A 383 -26.62 -4.30 -1.58
N THR A 384 -25.92 -4.33 -0.45
CA THR A 384 -26.51 -4.06 0.86
C THR A 384 -26.56 -2.57 1.13
N CYS A 385 -27.71 -2.06 1.58
CA CYS A 385 -27.88 -0.67 1.95
C CYS A 385 -28.53 -0.53 3.33
N GLY A 386 -28.17 0.57 4.02
CA GLY A 386 -28.87 1.04 5.21
C GLY A 386 -29.83 2.14 4.80
N ILE A 387 -31.10 1.99 5.14
CA ILE A 387 -32.16 2.93 4.78
C ILE A 387 -32.64 3.59 6.05
N TYR A 388 -32.68 4.92 6.01
CA TYR A 388 -33.17 5.75 7.09
C TYR A 388 -34.46 6.40 6.59
N LEU A 389 -35.57 6.05 7.21
CA LEU A 389 -36.88 6.60 6.89
C LEU A 389 -37.22 7.67 7.92
N ILE A 390 -37.54 8.88 7.44
CA ILE A 390 -37.98 10.02 8.24
C ILE A 390 -39.38 10.39 7.74
N THR A 391 -40.28 10.72 8.65
CA THR A 391 -41.63 11.15 8.27
C THR A 391 -41.62 12.53 7.63
N TRP A 392 -42.57 12.82 6.74
CA TRP A 392 -42.72 14.15 6.16
C TRP A 392 -42.91 15.24 7.23
N GLU A 393 -43.65 14.94 8.29
CA GLU A 393 -43.88 15.86 9.40
C GLU A 393 -42.57 16.24 10.10
N ASP A 394 -41.69 15.27 10.34
CA ASP A 394 -40.38 15.52 10.94
C ASP A 394 -39.47 16.29 9.99
N TYR A 395 -39.40 15.90 8.71
CA TYR A 395 -38.57 16.57 7.71
C TYR A 395 -38.98 18.03 7.47
N SER A 396 -40.28 18.31 7.34
CA SER A 396 -40.78 19.67 7.12
C SER A 396 -40.53 20.62 8.30
N ARG A 397 -40.38 20.10 9.53
CA ARG A 397 -39.97 20.92 10.69
C ARG A 397 -38.47 21.24 10.69
N MET A 398 -37.67 20.40 10.06
CA MET A 398 -36.21 20.56 10.02
C MET A 398 -35.73 21.45 8.89
N GLU A 399 -36.49 21.51 7.78
CA GLU A 399 -36.06 22.16 6.54
C GLU A 399 -37.08 23.23 6.10
N GLU A 400 -36.75 24.49 6.38
CA GLU A 400 -37.61 25.62 6.04
C GLU A 400 -37.75 25.76 4.51
N GLY A 401 -38.99 25.65 4.00
CA GLY A 401 -39.30 25.85 2.58
C GLY A 401 -39.43 24.58 1.73
N ALA A 402 -39.47 23.39 2.35
CA ALA A 402 -39.69 22.14 1.63
C ALA A 402 -41.11 22.06 0.99
N GLU A 403 -41.18 21.58 -0.25
CA GLU A 403 -42.46 21.37 -0.95
C GLU A 403 -43.21 20.15 -0.38
N PRO A 404 -44.54 20.23 -0.19
CA PRO A 404 -45.33 19.13 0.36
C PRO A 404 -45.30 17.87 -0.51
N LEU A 405 -45.18 16.70 0.13
CA LEU A 405 -45.25 15.38 -0.52
C LEU A 405 -46.70 14.89 -0.64
N GLU A 406 -47.05 14.30 -1.79
CA GLU A 406 -48.28 13.51 -1.94
C GLU A 406 -48.13 12.11 -1.30
N ALA A 407 -49.24 11.38 -1.12
CA ALA A 407 -49.27 10.13 -0.35
C ALA A 407 -48.40 8.99 -0.96
N ASP A 408 -48.11 9.05 -2.25
CA ASP A 408 -47.28 8.12 -3.02
C ASP A 408 -45.92 8.72 -3.43
N GLU A 409 -45.54 9.89 -2.90
CA GLU A 409 -44.28 10.57 -3.21
C GLU A 409 -43.24 10.44 -2.09
N VAL A 410 -41.97 10.38 -2.48
CA VAL A 410 -40.82 10.38 -1.55
C VAL A 410 -39.72 11.33 -2.02
N PHE A 411 -39.06 11.97 -1.05
CA PHE A 411 -37.73 12.54 -1.25
C PHE A 411 -36.67 11.50 -0.93
N VAL A 412 -35.59 11.51 -1.71
CA VAL A 412 -34.53 10.51 -1.59
C VAL A 412 -33.20 11.23 -1.47
N PHE A 413 -32.39 10.80 -0.51
CA PHE A 413 -31.02 11.25 -0.33
C PHE A 413 -30.10 10.03 -0.30
N SER A 414 -29.02 10.05 -1.09
CA SER A 414 -28.02 8.99 -1.13
C SER A 414 -26.65 9.56 -0.75
N SER A 415 -26.07 9.04 0.33
CA SER A 415 -24.73 9.46 0.80
C SER A 415 -23.57 8.94 -0.08
N SER A 416 -23.87 8.25 -1.19
CA SER A 416 -22.86 7.61 -2.04
C SER A 416 -22.95 8.13 -3.46
N LYS A 417 -23.88 7.62 -4.24
CA LYS A 417 -24.11 7.97 -5.63
C LYS A 417 -25.60 8.25 -5.81
N ASP A 418 -25.90 9.27 -6.61
CA ASP A 418 -27.25 9.58 -7.04
C ASP A 418 -27.89 8.31 -7.64
N LEU A 419 -29.07 7.99 -7.16
CA LEU A 419 -29.87 6.84 -7.58
C LEU A 419 -30.38 7.08 -9.00
N GLY A 420 -30.76 8.33 -9.34
CA GLY A 420 -31.22 8.68 -10.69
C GLY A 420 -32.47 7.91 -11.12
N VAL A 421 -33.31 7.53 -10.16
CA VAL A 421 -34.51 6.71 -10.37
C VAL A 421 -35.77 7.55 -10.20
N SER A 422 -36.79 7.27 -11.02
CA SER A 422 -38.10 7.94 -10.93
C SER A 422 -39.05 7.27 -9.94
N GLU A 423 -38.78 6.01 -9.56
CA GLU A 423 -39.62 5.21 -8.66
C GLU A 423 -38.74 4.32 -7.78
N ILE A 424 -39.15 4.15 -6.53
CA ILE A 424 -38.55 3.22 -5.56
C ILE A 424 -39.66 2.30 -5.03
N SER A 425 -39.38 1.00 -5.02
CA SER A 425 -40.31 0.00 -4.48
C SER A 425 -39.77 -0.61 -3.19
N PHE A 426 -40.58 -0.64 -2.13
CA PHE A 426 -40.34 -1.41 -0.91
C PHE A 426 -41.20 -2.67 -0.96
N ASP A 427 -40.65 -3.77 -1.43
CA ASP A 427 -41.37 -5.02 -1.72
C ASP A 427 -42.63 -4.79 -2.59
N SER A 428 -43.83 -4.71 -1.99
CA SER A 428 -45.11 -4.48 -2.67
C SER A 428 -45.55 -3.01 -2.73
N LEU A 429 -44.92 -2.13 -1.96
CA LEU A 429 -45.23 -0.70 -1.90
C LEU A 429 -44.40 0.06 -2.93
N LYS A 430 -45.04 0.91 -3.72
CA LYS A 430 -44.37 1.73 -4.75
C LYS A 430 -44.50 3.20 -4.42
N TYR A 431 -43.38 3.92 -4.50
CA TYR A 431 -43.33 5.35 -4.30
C TYR A 431 -42.64 6.03 -5.49
N ARG A 432 -43.17 7.18 -5.90
CA ARG A 432 -42.59 8.05 -6.91
C ARG A 432 -41.56 8.98 -6.28
N VAL A 433 -40.39 9.07 -6.90
CA VAL A 433 -39.34 10.00 -6.44
C VAL A 433 -39.68 11.40 -6.93
N LYS A 434 -40.03 12.30 -6.01
CA LYS A 434 -40.36 13.70 -6.34
C LYS A 434 -39.10 14.51 -6.61
N ALA A 435 -38.12 14.38 -5.74
CA ALA A 435 -36.79 14.95 -5.92
C ALA A 435 -35.72 14.10 -5.22
N GLU A 436 -34.54 14.10 -5.80
CA GLU A 436 -33.32 13.58 -5.19
C GLU A 436 -32.57 14.76 -4.56
N LEU A 437 -32.41 14.73 -3.24
CA LEU A 437 -31.79 15.78 -2.45
C LEU A 437 -30.28 15.69 -2.59
N SER A 438 -29.60 16.82 -2.82
CA SER A 438 -28.14 16.89 -2.89
C SER A 438 -27.47 17.08 -1.54
N GLU A 439 -28.18 17.71 -0.60
CA GLU A 439 -27.76 17.94 0.79
C GLU A 439 -28.96 17.70 1.70
N LEU A 440 -28.70 17.26 2.93
CA LEU A 440 -29.72 17.04 3.95
C LEU A 440 -29.24 17.77 5.20
N ALA A 441 -30.06 18.62 5.84
CA ALA A 441 -29.60 19.44 6.97
C ALA A 441 -29.00 18.64 8.16
N ILE A 442 -29.20 17.32 8.19
CA ILE A 442 -28.70 16.36 9.18
C ILE A 442 -27.61 15.40 8.67
N GLN A 443 -27.13 15.55 7.42
CA GLN A 443 -26.01 14.78 6.83
C GLN A 443 -25.09 15.62 5.94
#